data_AF-A0A372GWA1-F1
#
_entry.id   AF-A0A372GWA1-F1
#
_cell.length_a   1.000
_cell.length_b   1.000
_cell.length_c   1.000
_cell.angle_alpha   90.00
_cell.angle_beta   90.00
_cell.angle_gamma   90.00
#
_symmetry.space_group_name_H-M   'P 1'
#
loop_
_entity.id
_entity.type
_entity.pdbx_description
1 polymer ?
#
loop_
_entity_poly.entity_id
_entity_poly.type
_entity_poly.pdbx_seq_one_letter_code
_entity_poly.pdbx_strand_id
1 'polypeptide(L)'
;MVHTYQVTGMTCSSCEAKVKSSLLMVENVVSVEVSKQEHSATITMGKHIGLDKLQKALPEKYQISALHHNEMAEEKKGWLETYKPIILIFFYISLVTLLVQFANEKFDAMQWMRHFMAGFFLVFSFFKMLNLKGFAESYVMYDVIAKRLPIWAYVYVFTELVLGIAFLVNFNPLITNGVTFLVMAISIIGVLQSVLNKKKIQCACLGAVFNLPMSTVTIIEDALMIAMSAIMLFYHL
;
A
#
# COMPACT_ATOMS: atom_id res chain seq x y z
N MET A 1 20.64 -7.29 -0.31
CA MET A 1 19.81 -8.38 0.27
C MET A 1 20.53 -9.70 0.05
N VAL A 2 20.34 -10.68 0.94
CA VAL A 2 21.06 -11.97 0.91
C VAL A 2 20.03 -13.10 0.88
N HIS A 3 20.17 -14.02 -0.06
CA HIS A 3 19.28 -15.18 -0.21
C HIS A 3 20.09 -16.46 -0.35
N THR A 4 19.55 -17.58 0.16
CA THR A 4 20.18 -18.89 0.08
C THR A 4 19.29 -19.85 -0.71
N TYR A 5 19.90 -20.49 -1.70
CA TYR A 5 19.27 -21.39 -2.66
C TYR A 5 19.84 -22.79 -2.53
N GLN A 6 19.05 -23.81 -2.88
CA GLN A 6 19.54 -25.15 -3.16
C GLN A 6 20.06 -25.21 -4.58
N VAL A 7 21.21 -25.85 -4.78
CA VAL A 7 21.77 -26.09 -6.10
C VAL A 7 22.10 -27.57 -6.24
N THR A 8 21.44 -28.25 -7.18
CA THR A 8 21.67 -29.66 -7.48
C THR A 8 22.55 -29.82 -8.73
N GLY A 9 23.19 -30.99 -8.87
CA GLY A 9 24.08 -31.30 -10.00
C GLY A 9 25.57 -31.04 -9.76
N MET A 10 25.95 -30.48 -8.60
CA MET A 10 27.35 -30.28 -8.20
C MET A 10 27.93 -31.57 -7.60
N THR A 11 28.80 -32.25 -8.34
CA THR A 11 29.46 -33.49 -7.87
C THR A 11 30.93 -33.30 -7.49
N CYS A 12 31.50 -32.13 -7.76
CA CYS A 12 32.93 -31.88 -7.75
C CYS A 12 33.27 -30.44 -7.31
N SER A 13 34.47 -30.19 -6.80
CA SER A 13 34.88 -28.83 -6.37
C SER A 13 35.00 -27.86 -7.54
N SER A 14 35.31 -28.35 -8.74
CA SER A 14 35.26 -27.53 -9.96
C SER A 14 33.82 -27.19 -10.39
N CYS A 15 32.84 -28.01 -9.99
CA CYS A 15 31.42 -27.75 -10.22
C CYS A 15 30.97 -26.54 -9.37
N GLU A 16 31.39 -26.50 -8.10
CA GLU A 16 31.17 -25.37 -7.18
C GLU A 16 31.75 -24.06 -7.72
N ALA A 17 33.02 -24.08 -8.15
CA ALA A 17 33.67 -22.91 -8.75
C ALA A 17 32.94 -22.42 -10.01
N LYS A 18 32.44 -23.35 -10.85
CA LYS A 18 31.70 -23.01 -12.06
C LYS A 18 30.36 -22.35 -11.73
N VAL A 19 29.57 -22.93 -10.83
CA VAL A 19 28.32 -22.33 -10.34
C VAL A 19 28.56 -20.93 -9.76
N LYS A 20 29.59 -20.77 -8.93
CA LYS A 20 29.96 -19.46 -8.36
C LYS A 20 30.28 -18.43 -9.44
N SER A 21 31.09 -18.79 -10.44
CA SER A 21 31.46 -17.90 -11.53
C SER A 21 30.26 -17.47 -12.39
N SER A 22 29.36 -18.41 -12.72
CA SER A 22 28.14 -18.15 -13.48
C SER A 22 27.20 -17.17 -12.77
N LEU A 23 26.98 -17.36 -11.46
CA LEU A 23 26.09 -16.50 -10.68
C LEU A 23 26.68 -15.11 -10.44
N LEU A 24 28.01 -14.99 -10.30
CA LEU A 24 28.69 -13.69 -10.17
C LEU A 24 28.60 -12.82 -11.44
N MET A 25 28.41 -13.43 -12.62
CA MET A 25 28.25 -12.70 -13.88
C MET A 25 26.85 -12.12 -14.06
N VAL A 26 25.89 -12.48 -13.21
CA VAL A 26 24.52 -11.95 -13.30
C VAL A 26 24.50 -10.50 -12.82
N GLU A 27 23.92 -9.62 -13.64
CA GLU A 27 23.80 -8.20 -13.33
C GLU A 27 23.08 -7.99 -11.98
N ASN A 28 23.62 -7.10 -11.14
CA ASN A 28 23.16 -6.78 -9.78
C ASN A 28 23.48 -7.83 -8.69
N VAL A 29 24.27 -8.86 -9.00
CA VAL A 29 24.91 -9.72 -7.98
C VAL A 29 26.16 -9.03 -7.43
N VAL A 30 26.28 -8.97 -6.11
CA VAL A 30 27.40 -8.34 -5.38
C VAL A 30 28.40 -9.39 -4.91
N SER A 31 27.92 -10.52 -4.38
CA SER A 31 28.76 -11.64 -3.97
C SER A 31 28.00 -12.96 -4.04
N VAL A 32 28.75 -14.06 -4.21
CA VAL A 32 28.21 -15.42 -4.24
C VAL A 32 29.12 -16.33 -3.42
N GLU A 33 28.53 -17.06 -2.50
CA GLU A 33 29.15 -18.17 -1.78
C GLU A 33 28.42 -19.45 -2.17
N VAL A 34 29.15 -20.49 -2.58
CA VAL A 34 28.57 -21.78 -2.98
C VAL A 34 29.21 -22.84 -2.11
N SER A 35 28.41 -23.78 -1.60
CA SER A 35 28.89 -24.92 -0.84
C SER A 35 28.47 -26.21 -1.52
N LYS A 36 29.44 -27.00 -1.99
CA LYS A 36 29.19 -28.36 -2.47
C LYS A 36 28.63 -29.25 -1.37
N GLN A 37 29.15 -29.12 -0.14
CA GLN A 37 28.77 -29.99 0.99
C GLN A 37 27.29 -29.80 1.32
N GLU A 38 26.85 -28.55 1.42
CA GLU A 38 25.47 -28.17 1.75
C GLU A 38 24.54 -28.13 0.52
N HIS A 39 25.06 -28.41 -0.68
CA HIS A 39 24.35 -28.30 -1.95
C HIS A 39 23.60 -26.96 -2.08
N SER A 40 24.27 -25.86 -1.69
CA SER A 40 23.63 -24.56 -1.54
C SER A 40 24.45 -23.42 -2.14
N ALA A 41 23.77 -22.33 -2.48
CA ALA A 41 24.38 -21.08 -2.93
C ALA A 41 23.75 -19.90 -2.19
N THR A 42 24.56 -19.12 -1.49
CA THR A 42 24.18 -17.86 -0.85
C THR A 42 24.59 -16.70 -1.75
N ILE A 43 23.61 -15.92 -2.20
CA ILE A 43 23.78 -14.84 -3.16
C ILE A 43 23.42 -13.51 -2.50
N THR A 44 24.37 -12.58 -2.52
CA THR A 44 24.13 -11.18 -2.14
C THR A 44 23.84 -10.36 -3.38
N MET A 45 22.70 -9.67 -3.40
CA MET A 45 22.25 -8.89 -4.54
C MET A 45 22.00 -7.43 -4.14
N GLY A 46 22.30 -6.49 -5.05
CA GLY A 46 21.96 -5.07 -4.90
C GLY A 46 20.48 -4.80 -5.17
N LYS A 47 19.85 -5.61 -6.02
CA LYS A 47 18.42 -5.59 -6.36
C LYS A 47 17.92 -7.02 -6.55
N HIS A 48 16.62 -7.26 -6.37
CA HIS A 48 16.02 -8.57 -6.60
C HIS A 48 16.13 -9.07 -8.04
N ILE A 49 16.57 -10.33 -8.14
CA ILE A 49 16.78 -11.10 -9.36
C ILE A 49 15.92 -12.34 -9.22
N GLY A 50 15.02 -12.58 -10.18
CA GLY A 50 14.15 -13.76 -10.17
C GLY A 50 14.93 -15.06 -10.37
N LEU A 51 14.40 -16.15 -9.82
CA LEU A 51 14.97 -17.49 -9.95
C LEU A 51 15.18 -17.91 -11.41
N ASP A 52 14.29 -17.49 -12.31
CA ASP A 52 14.36 -17.77 -13.74
C ASP A 52 15.65 -17.24 -14.38
N LYS A 53 16.08 -16.03 -13.97
CA LYS A 53 17.33 -15.43 -14.45
C LYS A 53 18.54 -16.12 -13.86
N LEU A 54 18.49 -16.48 -12.58
CA LEU A 54 19.56 -17.24 -11.93
C LEU A 54 19.71 -18.63 -12.56
N GLN A 55 18.60 -19.32 -12.85
CA GLN A 55 18.59 -20.61 -13.53
C GLN A 55 19.12 -20.52 -14.96
N LYS A 56 18.80 -19.46 -15.71
CA LYS A 56 19.33 -19.24 -17.07
C LYS A 56 20.83 -18.93 -17.10
N ALA A 57 21.38 -18.40 -16.02
CA ALA A 57 22.82 -18.13 -15.90
C ALA A 57 23.63 -19.41 -15.65
N LEU A 58 22.98 -20.48 -15.16
CA LEU A 58 23.61 -21.75 -14.90
C LEU A 58 23.55 -22.67 -16.14
N PRO A 59 24.61 -23.46 -16.40
CA PRO A 59 24.55 -24.55 -17.36
C PRO A 59 23.40 -25.52 -17.05
N GLU A 60 22.76 -26.11 -18.08
CA GLU A 60 21.59 -27.00 -17.96
C GLU A 60 21.78 -28.20 -17.00
N LYS A 61 23.04 -28.56 -16.74
CA LYS A 61 23.41 -29.62 -15.78
C LYS A 61 23.03 -29.27 -14.32
N TYR A 62 22.90 -27.99 -13.98
CA TYR A 62 22.62 -27.54 -12.62
C TYR A 62 21.20 -27.01 -12.50
N GLN A 63 20.52 -27.36 -11.42
CA GLN A 63 19.22 -26.78 -11.08
C GLN A 63 19.35 -25.97 -9.79
N ILE A 64 18.75 -24.78 -9.79
CA ILE A 64 18.66 -23.91 -8.63
C ILE A 64 17.20 -23.85 -8.16
N SER A 65 16.98 -24.07 -6.87
CA SER A 65 15.67 -23.96 -6.22
C SER A 65 15.81 -23.23 -4.89
N ALA A 66 14.73 -22.69 -4.33
CA ALA A 66 14.79 -21.98 -3.07
C ALA A 66 14.58 -22.95 -1.88
N LEU A 67 15.49 -22.91 -0.88
CA LEU A 67 15.50 -23.84 0.27
C LEU A 67 14.38 -23.57 1.29
N HIS A 68 14.08 -22.30 1.53
CA HIS A 68 13.12 -21.86 2.57
C HIS A 68 12.31 -20.62 2.16
N HIS A 69 12.27 -20.33 0.86
CA HIS A 69 11.52 -19.20 0.33
C HIS A 69 10.70 -19.66 -0.86
N ASN A 70 9.39 -19.56 -0.74
CA ASN A 70 8.49 -19.75 -1.86
C ASN A 70 8.65 -18.52 -2.77
N GLU A 71 9.70 -18.46 -3.60
CA GLU A 71 9.93 -17.34 -4.51
C GLU A 71 8.82 -17.20 -5.55
N MET A 72 8.05 -18.27 -5.82
CA MET A 72 6.81 -18.19 -6.59
C MET A 72 5.69 -17.40 -5.88
N ALA A 73 5.83 -17.06 -4.60
CA ALA A 73 4.86 -16.23 -3.88
C ALA A 73 5.23 -14.74 -3.83
N GLU A 74 6.43 -14.35 -4.25
CA GLU A 74 6.83 -12.94 -4.39
C GLU A 74 6.76 -12.40 -5.83
N GLU A 75 6.37 -13.23 -6.80
CA GLU A 75 5.90 -12.73 -8.10
C GLU A 75 4.54 -12.05 -7.93
N LYS A 76 4.59 -10.72 -7.75
CA LYS A 76 3.47 -9.77 -7.82
C LYS A 76 2.15 -10.36 -7.31
N LYS A 77 1.86 -10.18 -6.02
CA LYS A 77 0.45 -10.12 -5.60
C LYS A 77 -0.28 -9.29 -6.67
N GLY A 78 -1.27 -9.90 -7.33
CA GLY A 78 -2.01 -9.22 -8.38
C GLY A 78 -2.51 -7.88 -7.85
N TRP A 79 -2.69 -6.88 -8.72
CA TRP A 79 -3.24 -5.59 -8.30
C TRP A 79 -4.48 -5.78 -7.44
N LEU A 80 -5.37 -6.71 -7.84
CA LEU A 80 -6.55 -7.08 -7.08
C LEU A 80 -6.22 -7.65 -5.69
N GLU A 81 -5.28 -8.59 -5.57
CA GLU A 81 -4.91 -9.17 -4.26
C GLU A 81 -4.25 -8.14 -3.33
N THR A 82 -3.52 -7.17 -3.90
CA THR A 82 -2.94 -6.07 -3.13
C THR A 82 -4.04 -5.12 -2.64
N TYR A 83 -4.93 -4.66 -3.51
CA TYR A 83 -5.97 -3.67 -3.13
C TYR A 83 -7.28 -4.28 -2.64
N LYS A 84 -7.35 -5.61 -2.50
CA LYS A 84 -8.53 -6.35 -2.02
C LYS A 84 -9.14 -5.75 -0.75
N PRO A 85 -8.37 -5.35 0.28
CA PRO A 85 -8.94 -4.74 1.47
C PRO A 85 -9.69 -3.43 1.17
N ILE A 86 -9.12 -2.57 0.31
CA ILE A 86 -9.72 -1.26 -0.03
C ILE A 86 -10.96 -1.45 -0.90
N ILE A 87 -10.91 -2.35 -1.89
CA ILE A 87 -12.07 -2.67 -2.74
C ILE A 87 -13.21 -3.22 -1.89
N LEU A 88 -12.90 -4.07 -0.92
CA LEU A 88 -13.87 -4.64 0.01
C LEU A 88 -14.49 -3.55 0.88
N ILE A 89 -13.68 -2.66 1.47
CA ILE A 89 -14.17 -1.50 2.24
C ILE A 89 -15.13 -0.65 1.39
N PHE A 90 -14.71 -0.27 0.18
CA PHE A 90 -15.53 0.53 -0.73
C PHE A 90 -16.85 -0.18 -1.06
N PHE A 91 -16.81 -1.48 -1.35
CA PHE A 91 -17.99 -2.29 -1.63
C PHE A 91 -18.95 -2.34 -0.45
N TYR A 92 -18.46 -2.65 0.76
CA TYR A 92 -19.30 -2.74 1.95
C TYR A 92 -19.93 -1.38 2.31
N ILE A 93 -19.17 -0.29 2.26
CA ILE A 93 -19.70 1.06 2.52
C ILE A 93 -20.76 1.42 1.47
N SER A 94 -20.49 1.19 0.17
CA SER A 94 -21.46 1.44 -0.90
C SER A 94 -22.73 0.63 -0.71
N LEU A 95 -22.61 -0.66 -0.42
CA LEU A 95 -23.74 -1.56 -0.21
C LEU A 95 -24.60 -1.11 0.98
N VAL A 96 -23.98 -0.87 2.15
CA VAL A 96 -24.70 -0.46 3.35
C VAL A 96 -25.42 0.87 3.14
N THR A 97 -24.75 1.85 2.54
CA THR A 97 -25.34 3.17 2.33
C THR A 97 -26.45 3.15 1.28
N LEU A 98 -26.34 2.32 0.24
CA LEU A 98 -27.43 2.08 -0.70
C LEU A 98 -28.63 1.41 -0.02
N LEU A 99 -28.40 0.37 0.79
CA LEU A 99 -29.47 -0.31 1.53
C LEU A 99 -30.20 0.64 2.50
N VAL A 100 -29.47 1.56 3.14
CA VAL A 100 -30.07 2.62 3.96
C VAL A 100 -30.96 3.53 3.11
N GLN A 101 -30.55 3.90 1.89
CA GLN A 101 -31.39 4.69 0.99
C GLN A 101 -32.59 3.93 0.44
N PHE A 102 -32.45 2.62 0.19
CA PHE A 102 -33.56 1.78 -0.23
C PHE A 102 -34.65 1.66 0.84
N ALA A 103 -34.29 1.84 2.11
CA ALA A 103 -35.24 1.87 3.22
C ALA A 103 -35.98 3.22 3.34
N ASN A 104 -35.54 4.27 2.64
CA ASN A 104 -36.23 5.56 2.61
C ASN A 104 -37.39 5.54 1.61
N GLU A 105 -38.37 6.43 1.81
CA GLU A 105 -39.50 6.60 0.87
C GLU A 105 -39.05 7.05 -0.53
N LYS A 106 -37.98 7.84 -0.59
CA LYS A 106 -37.37 8.36 -1.82
C LYS A 106 -35.85 8.28 -1.70
N PHE A 107 -35.21 7.99 -2.82
CA PHE A 107 -33.76 8.02 -2.90
C PHE A 107 -33.25 9.46 -2.82
N ASP A 108 -32.48 9.76 -1.77
CA ASP A 108 -31.80 11.04 -1.59
C ASP A 108 -30.30 10.87 -1.85
N ALA A 109 -29.84 11.35 -3.01
CA ALA A 109 -28.45 11.26 -3.42
C ALA A 109 -27.50 12.03 -2.49
N MET A 110 -27.95 13.14 -1.89
CA MET A 110 -27.14 13.95 -0.99
C MET A 110 -26.96 13.25 0.35
N GLN A 111 -28.04 12.65 0.87
CA GLN A 111 -27.98 11.85 2.07
C GLN A 111 -27.15 10.57 1.86
N TRP A 112 -27.26 9.93 0.69
CA TRP A 112 -26.42 8.79 0.32
C TRP A 112 -24.93 9.15 0.33
N MET A 113 -24.56 10.21 -0.38
CA MET A 113 -23.19 10.73 -0.45
C MET A 113 -22.66 11.06 0.95
N ARG A 114 -23.48 11.69 1.78
CA ARG A 114 -23.14 12.00 3.18
C ARG A 114 -22.81 10.75 3.98
N HIS A 115 -23.66 9.72 3.92
CA HIS A 115 -23.43 8.46 4.63
C HIS A 115 -22.24 7.68 4.06
N PHE A 116 -22.01 7.75 2.75
CA PHE A 116 -20.83 7.16 2.12
C PHE A 116 -19.55 7.80 2.66
N MET A 117 -19.46 9.13 2.68
CA MET A 117 -18.32 9.86 3.25
C MET A 117 -18.15 9.58 4.74
N ALA A 118 -19.23 9.49 5.51
CA ALA A 118 -19.19 9.11 6.92
C ALA A 118 -18.54 7.73 7.12
N GLY A 119 -19.03 6.72 6.40
CA GLY A 119 -18.48 5.36 6.47
C GLY A 119 -17.00 5.34 6.09
N PHE A 120 -16.62 6.10 5.07
CA PHE A 120 -15.25 6.20 4.60
C PHE A 120 -14.32 6.75 5.68
N PHE A 121 -14.64 7.93 6.25
CA PHE A 121 -13.85 8.53 7.30
C PHE A 121 -13.75 7.68 8.56
N LEU A 122 -14.85 7.07 9.00
CA LEU A 122 -14.87 6.23 10.19
C LEU A 122 -14.00 4.99 10.03
N VAL A 123 -14.09 4.30 8.89
CA VAL A 123 -13.33 3.08 8.62
C VAL A 123 -11.83 3.38 8.46
N PHE A 124 -11.47 4.42 7.71
CA PHE A 124 -10.06 4.78 7.51
C PHE A 124 -9.41 5.33 8.78
N SER A 125 -10.13 6.12 9.57
CA SER A 125 -9.67 6.56 10.89
C SER A 125 -9.44 5.37 11.82
N PHE A 126 -10.35 4.40 11.84
CA PHE A 126 -10.18 3.15 12.61
C PHE A 126 -8.89 2.41 12.24
N PHE A 127 -8.61 2.19 10.95
CA PHE A 127 -7.38 1.51 10.53
C PHE A 127 -6.12 2.26 10.95
N LYS A 128 -6.15 3.60 10.93
CA LYS A 128 -5.04 4.44 11.40
C LYS A 128 -4.84 4.32 12.91
N MET A 129 -5.91 4.18 13.68
CA MET A 129 -5.82 3.99 15.14
C MET A 129 -5.22 2.64 15.54
N LEU A 130 -5.40 1.58 14.74
CA LEU A 130 -4.79 0.26 15.01
C LEU A 130 -3.27 0.32 15.19
N ASN A 131 -2.61 1.22 14.46
CA ASN A 131 -1.19 1.50 14.64
C ASN A 131 -0.92 3.00 14.48
N LEU A 132 -1.41 3.79 15.45
CA LEU A 132 -1.34 5.25 15.41
C LEU A 132 0.10 5.78 15.27
N LYS A 133 1.05 5.15 15.95
CA LYS A 133 2.47 5.54 15.88
C LYS A 133 3.07 5.24 14.50
N GLY A 134 2.84 4.03 13.98
CA GLY A 134 3.33 3.64 12.64
C GLY A 134 2.67 4.46 11.52
N PHE A 135 1.38 4.80 11.67
CA PHE A 135 0.71 5.77 10.82
C PHE A 135 1.43 7.12 10.87
N ALA A 136 1.64 7.68 12.06
CA ALA A 136 2.23 9.01 12.20
C ALA A 136 3.64 9.09 11.60
N GLU A 137 4.49 8.09 11.87
CA GLU A 137 5.84 7.98 11.29
C GLU A 137 5.80 7.94 9.76
N SER A 138 4.85 7.20 9.19
CA SER A 138 4.68 7.10 7.73
C SER A 138 4.08 8.38 7.12
N TYR A 139 3.10 8.97 7.79
CA TYR A 139 2.34 10.16 7.35
C TYR A 139 3.24 11.40 7.22
N VAL A 140 4.12 11.61 8.21
CA VAL A 140 5.12 12.71 8.22
C VAL A 140 6.05 12.66 7.00
N MET A 141 6.28 11.49 6.38
CA MET A 141 7.21 11.38 5.26
C MET A 141 6.68 12.01 3.95
N TYR A 142 5.37 12.18 3.81
CA TYR A 142 4.76 12.66 2.56
C TYR A 142 3.83 13.86 2.74
N ASP A 143 3.05 13.92 3.83
CA ASP A 143 2.07 14.98 4.03
C ASP A 143 2.72 16.36 4.18
N VAL A 144 2.12 17.37 3.56
CA VAL A 144 2.72 18.71 3.47
C VAL A 144 2.75 19.40 4.82
N ILE A 145 1.71 19.21 5.65
CA ILE A 145 1.60 19.82 6.97
C ILE A 145 2.41 19.02 7.99
N ALA A 146 2.27 17.68 8.00
CA ALA A 146 2.93 16.81 8.97
C ALA A 146 4.46 16.84 8.85
N LYS A 147 5.01 17.07 7.65
CA LYS A 147 6.45 17.34 7.44
C LYS A 147 6.97 18.50 8.27
N ARG A 148 6.16 19.54 8.47
CA ARG A 148 6.54 20.75 9.22
C ARG A 148 6.13 20.66 10.69
N LEU A 149 4.98 20.04 10.95
CA LEU A 149 4.40 19.90 12.29
C LEU A 149 4.06 18.41 12.52
N PRO A 150 4.98 17.58 13.03
CA PRO A 150 4.76 16.14 13.18
C PRO A 150 3.54 15.76 14.03
N ILE A 151 3.17 16.63 14.99
CA ILE A 151 1.97 16.43 15.82
C ILE A 151 0.68 16.43 14.98
N TRP A 152 0.68 17.09 13.81
CA TRP A 152 -0.43 17.07 12.87
C TRP A 152 -0.79 15.65 12.45
N ALA A 153 0.18 14.73 12.35
CA ALA A 153 -0.11 13.35 11.97
C ALA A 153 -1.06 12.66 12.96
N TYR A 154 -0.91 12.92 14.25
CA TYR A 154 -1.81 12.40 15.28
C TYR A 154 -3.17 13.10 15.22
N VAL A 155 -3.16 14.44 15.11
CA VAL A 155 -4.39 15.26 15.01
C VAL A 155 -5.23 14.88 13.79
N TYR A 156 -4.58 14.54 12.68
CA TYR A 156 -5.25 14.16 11.44
C TYR A 156 -6.12 12.90 11.60
N VAL A 157 -5.66 11.89 12.35
CA VAL A 157 -6.45 10.67 12.61
C VAL A 157 -7.75 11.00 13.35
N PHE A 158 -7.67 11.90 14.34
CA PHE A 158 -8.86 12.38 15.05
C PHE A 158 -9.72 13.33 14.22
N THR A 159 -9.11 14.10 13.32
CA THR A 159 -9.83 14.95 12.37
C THR A 159 -10.75 14.12 11.49
N GLU A 160 -10.26 13.00 10.96
CA GLU A 160 -11.08 12.06 10.19
C GLU A 160 -12.17 11.40 11.03
N LEU A 161 -11.88 11.00 12.27
CA LEU A 161 -12.92 10.46 13.17
C LEU A 161 -14.05 11.49 13.36
N VAL A 162 -13.70 12.74 13.68
CA VAL A 162 -14.66 13.82 13.91
C VAL A 162 -15.45 14.12 12.63
N LEU A 163 -14.81 14.18 11.47
CA LEU A 163 -15.49 14.35 10.18
C LEU A 163 -16.46 13.20 9.90
N GLY A 164 -16.06 11.95 10.15
CA GLY A 164 -16.91 10.79 9.98
C GLY A 164 -18.17 10.85 10.84
N ILE A 165 -18.02 11.22 12.12
CA ILE A 165 -19.15 11.43 13.03
C ILE A 165 -20.02 12.62 12.56
N ALA A 166 -19.40 13.74 12.17
CA ALA A 166 -20.11 14.94 11.72
C ALA A 166 -20.96 14.67 10.47
N PHE A 167 -20.43 13.92 9.49
CA PHE A 167 -21.20 13.48 8.33
C PHE A 167 -22.34 12.54 8.73
N LEU A 168 -22.11 11.60 9.66
CA LEU A 168 -23.13 10.65 10.09
C LEU A 168 -24.32 11.34 10.74
N VAL A 169 -24.08 12.29 11.64
CA VAL A 169 -25.13 13.02 12.38
C VAL A 169 -25.65 14.26 11.64
N ASN A 170 -25.14 14.55 10.44
CA ASN A 170 -25.44 15.76 9.67
C ASN A 170 -25.11 17.07 10.41
N PHE A 171 -24.00 17.09 11.16
CA PHE A 171 -23.57 18.28 11.87
C PHE A 171 -23.13 19.37 10.88
N ASN A 172 -23.78 20.54 10.92
CA ASN A 172 -23.53 21.72 10.10
C ASN A 172 -22.87 21.42 8.74
N PRO A 173 -23.66 21.05 7.71
CA PRO A 173 -23.12 20.58 6.43
C PRO A 173 -22.16 21.56 5.76
N LEU A 174 -22.38 22.87 5.88
CA LEU A 174 -21.50 23.87 5.28
C LEU A 174 -20.10 23.81 5.88
N ILE A 175 -20.00 23.79 7.22
CA ILE A 175 -18.71 23.70 7.91
C ILE A 175 -18.05 22.34 7.66
N THR A 176 -18.80 21.25 7.82
CA THR A 176 -18.25 19.89 7.68
C THR A 176 -17.70 19.64 6.28
N ASN A 177 -18.44 20.02 5.23
CA ASN A 177 -17.95 19.89 3.86
C ASN A 177 -16.81 20.87 3.57
N GLY A 178 -16.84 22.09 4.11
CA GLY A 178 -15.77 23.08 3.96
C GLY A 178 -14.44 22.61 4.54
N VAL A 179 -14.47 22.10 5.78
CA VAL A 179 -13.28 21.53 6.44
C VAL A 179 -12.78 20.30 5.66
N THR A 180 -13.69 19.41 5.25
CA THR A 180 -13.34 18.23 4.46
C THR A 180 -12.64 18.60 3.17
N PHE A 181 -13.19 19.53 2.40
CA PHE A 181 -12.62 19.99 1.14
C PHE A 181 -11.19 20.53 1.35
N LEU A 182 -10.99 21.39 2.36
CA LEU A 182 -9.68 21.97 2.65
C LEU A 182 -8.66 20.92 3.10
N VAL A 183 -9.02 20.06 4.05
CA VAL A 183 -8.13 19.03 4.58
C VAL A 183 -7.73 18.05 3.47
N MET A 184 -8.69 17.56 2.69
CA MET A 184 -8.41 16.62 1.61
C MET A 184 -7.62 17.25 0.46
N ALA A 185 -7.92 18.50 0.09
CA ALA A 185 -7.18 19.22 -0.95
C ALA A 185 -5.71 19.48 -0.58
N ILE A 186 -5.40 19.64 0.71
CA ILE A 186 -4.01 19.76 1.16
C ILE A 186 -3.34 18.38 1.19
N SER A 187 -4.01 17.36 1.73
CA SER A 187 -3.49 15.98 1.81
C SER A 187 -3.10 15.42 0.44
N ILE A 188 -3.95 15.60 -0.58
CA ILE A 188 -3.72 15.04 -1.92
C ILE A 188 -2.44 15.57 -2.57
N ILE A 189 -2.00 16.80 -2.24
CA ILE A 189 -0.74 17.37 -2.76
C ILE A 189 0.45 16.50 -2.30
N GLY A 190 0.47 16.09 -1.04
CA GLY A 190 1.51 15.22 -0.49
C GLY A 190 1.51 13.83 -1.15
N VAL A 191 0.31 13.27 -1.37
CA VAL A 191 0.13 11.97 -2.02
C VAL A 191 0.58 12.01 -3.50
N LEU A 192 0.14 13.02 -4.26
CA LEU A 192 0.55 13.22 -5.65
C LEU A 192 2.07 13.32 -5.79
N GLN A 193 2.71 14.13 -4.95
CA GLN A 193 4.18 14.26 -4.94
C GLN A 193 4.87 12.93 -4.61
N SER A 194 4.33 12.14 -3.68
CA SER A 194 4.90 10.84 -3.29
C SER A 194 4.83 9.81 -4.41
N VAL A 195 3.66 9.69 -5.05
CA VAL A 195 3.41 8.74 -6.14
C VAL A 195 4.24 9.11 -7.39
N LEU A 196 4.26 10.39 -7.78
CA LEU A 196 5.03 10.86 -8.95
C LEU A 196 6.54 10.67 -8.77
N ASN A 197 7.06 10.84 -7.55
CA ASN A 197 8.48 10.67 -7.25
C ASN A 197 8.92 9.20 -7.13
N LYS A 198 8.03 8.22 -7.40
CA LYS A 198 8.28 6.77 -7.28
C LYS A 198 8.94 6.37 -5.96
N LYS A 199 8.75 7.16 -4.89
CA LYS A 199 9.29 6.82 -3.57
C LYS A 199 8.51 5.62 -3.08
N LYS A 200 9.19 4.50 -2.85
CA LYS A 200 8.60 3.27 -2.30
C LYS A 200 8.32 3.47 -0.82
N ILE A 201 7.32 4.30 -0.51
CA ILE A 201 6.84 4.52 0.85
C ILE A 201 5.56 3.70 1.02
N GLN A 202 5.48 2.95 2.11
CA GLN A 202 4.28 2.19 2.47
C GLN A 202 3.12 3.16 2.74
N CYS A 203 1.89 2.81 2.34
CA CYS A 203 0.71 3.60 2.65
C CYS A 203 0.51 3.63 4.18
N ALA A 204 0.37 4.80 4.81
CA ALA A 204 0.34 4.88 6.27
C ALA A 204 -0.91 4.21 6.89
N CYS A 205 -2.05 4.23 6.20
CA CYS A 205 -3.36 3.84 6.74
C CYS A 205 -3.53 2.32 6.82
N LEU A 206 -3.38 1.65 5.67
CA LEU A 206 -3.45 0.20 5.55
C LEU A 206 -2.08 -0.44 5.34
N GLY A 207 -1.01 0.31 5.06
CA GLY A 207 0.33 -0.28 4.87
C GLY A 207 1.00 -0.72 6.17
N ALA A 208 0.64 -0.13 7.30
CA ALA A 208 1.12 -0.62 8.60
C ALA A 208 0.50 -1.97 9.01
N VAL A 209 -0.71 -2.29 8.53
CA VAL A 209 -1.45 -3.52 8.87
C VAL A 209 -1.45 -4.54 7.71
N PHE A 210 -1.52 -4.07 6.46
CA PHE A 210 -1.67 -4.86 5.23
C PHE A 210 -0.52 -4.66 4.21
N ASN A 211 0.55 -3.91 4.54
CA ASN A 211 1.72 -3.68 3.67
C ASN A 211 1.36 -3.19 2.25
N LEU A 212 0.33 -2.33 2.13
CA LEU A 212 -0.06 -1.70 0.88
C LEU A 212 0.91 -0.58 0.51
N PRO A 213 1.46 -0.57 -0.71
CA PRO A 213 2.22 0.57 -1.19
C PRO A 213 1.29 1.77 -1.42
N MET A 214 1.81 2.99 -1.27
CA MET A 214 1.12 4.15 -1.84
C MET A 214 0.91 3.99 -3.34
N SER A 215 -0.27 4.35 -3.81
CA SER A 215 -0.71 4.03 -5.16
C SER A 215 -1.65 5.07 -5.74
N THR A 216 -1.92 4.94 -7.04
CA THR A 216 -2.95 5.68 -7.75
C THR A 216 -4.33 5.50 -7.14
N VAL A 217 -4.60 4.39 -6.44
CA VAL A 217 -5.85 4.14 -5.71
C VAL A 217 -6.09 5.22 -4.65
N THR A 218 -5.07 5.61 -3.89
CA THR A 218 -5.17 6.67 -2.86
C THR A 218 -5.46 8.04 -3.49
N ILE A 219 -4.91 8.32 -4.66
CA ILE A 219 -5.21 9.56 -5.39
C ILE A 219 -6.69 9.60 -5.80
N ILE A 220 -7.23 8.48 -6.30
CA ILE A 220 -8.64 8.37 -6.71
C ILE A 220 -9.56 8.54 -5.51
N GLU A 221 -9.21 7.93 -4.38
CA GLU A 221 -9.91 8.04 -3.11
C GLU A 221 -9.96 9.50 -2.61
N ASP A 222 -8.82 10.18 -2.51
CA ASP A 222 -8.77 11.58 -2.07
C ASP A 222 -9.56 12.48 -3.04
N ALA A 223 -9.39 12.28 -4.34
CA ALA A 223 -10.09 13.06 -5.36
C ALA A 223 -11.62 12.86 -5.30
N LEU A 224 -12.09 11.65 -5.01
CA LEU A 224 -13.51 11.36 -4.81
C LEU A 224 -14.06 12.15 -3.63
N MET A 225 -13.36 12.15 -2.48
CA MET A 225 -13.81 12.87 -1.29
C MET A 225 -13.81 14.39 -1.49
N ILE A 226 -12.83 14.92 -2.23
CA ILE A 226 -12.79 16.34 -2.64
C ILE A 226 -13.99 16.66 -3.54
N ALA A 227 -14.27 15.84 -4.56
CA ALA A 227 -15.38 16.07 -5.47
C ALA A 227 -16.74 16.01 -4.74
N MET A 228 -16.95 15.01 -3.89
CA MET A 228 -18.19 14.87 -3.10
C MET A 228 -18.40 16.07 -2.17
N SER A 229 -17.38 16.47 -1.41
CA SER A 229 -17.47 17.65 -0.55
C SER A 229 -17.73 18.94 -1.32
N ALA A 230 -17.11 19.13 -2.49
CA ALA A 230 -17.35 20.29 -3.35
C ALA A 230 -18.79 20.33 -3.90
N ILE A 231 -19.32 19.19 -4.36
CA ILE A 231 -20.72 19.09 -4.81
C ILE A 231 -21.68 19.41 -3.66
N MET A 232 -21.41 18.88 -2.47
CA MET A 232 -22.23 19.15 -1.28
C MET A 232 -22.19 20.62 -0.85
N LEU A 233 -21.03 21.28 -0.95
CA LEU A 233 -20.90 22.72 -0.68
C LEU A 233 -21.71 23.53 -1.69
N PHE A 234 -21.59 23.23 -2.98
CA PHE A 234 -22.31 23.96 -4.02
C PHE A 234 -23.83 23.84 -3.86
N TYR A 235 -24.32 22.70 -3.38
CA TYR A 235 -25.74 22.50 -3.12
C TYR A 235 -26.26 23.25 -1.87
N HIS A 236 -25.38 23.58 -0.93
CA HIS A 236 -25.73 24.30 0.31
C HIS A 236 -25.53 25.83 0.22
N LEU A 237 -24.91 26.31 -0.86
CA LEU A 237 -24.72 27.72 -1.19
C LEU A 237 -25.89 28.22 -2.05
#